data_AF-K1U749-F1
#
_entry.id   AF-K1U749-F1
#
_cell.length_a   1.000
_cell.length_b   1.000
_cell.length_c   1.000
_cell.angle_alpha   90.00
_cell.angle_beta   90.00
_cell.angle_gamma   90.00
#
_symmetry.space_group_name_H-M   'P 1'
#
loop_
_entity.id
_entity.type
_entity.pdbx_description
1 polymer ?
#
loop_
_entity_poly.entity_id
_entity_poly.type
_entity_poly.pdbx_seq_one_letter_code
_entity_poly.pdbx_strand_id
1 'polypeptide(L)'
;EQILRFGTADISAPYMDCISSIARQYVAELFSTLRKYEYNPDLMHLYVVGGGGCLIRNFGTYDKLRVTIIDDICATAKGYESLAYMSLKRRG
;
A
#
# COMPACT_ATOMS: atom_id res chain seq x y z
N GLU A 1 -7.44 14.14 -5.78
CA GLU A 1 -6.39 13.10 -5.73
C GLU A 1 -5.19 13.45 -4.84
N GLN A 2 -4.76 14.72 -4.77
CA GLN A 2 -3.56 15.12 -4.02
C GLN A 2 -3.57 14.72 -2.53
N ILE A 3 -4.70 14.85 -1.84
CA ILE A 3 -4.85 14.48 -0.42
C ILE A 3 -4.54 13.01 -0.17
N LEU A 4 -5.03 12.12 -1.04
CA LEU A 4 -4.86 10.68 -0.85
C LEU A 4 -3.42 10.24 -1.15
N ARG A 5 -2.81 10.86 -2.17
CA ARG A 5 -1.43 10.58 -2.58
C ARG A 5 -0.37 11.16 -1.65
N PHE A 6 -0.57 12.39 -1.18
CA PHE A 6 0.43 13.18 -0.44
C PHE A 6 0.05 13.42 1.02
N GLY A 7 -1.14 13.01 1.45
CA GLY A 7 -1.64 13.27 2.81
C GLY A 7 -2.14 14.69 3.02
N THR A 8 -1.96 15.60 2.06
CA THR A 8 -2.27 17.03 2.18
C THR A 8 -2.78 17.60 0.85
N ALA A 9 -3.52 18.71 0.92
CA ALA A 9 -3.86 19.56 -0.23
C ALA A 9 -4.29 20.95 0.25
N ASP A 10 -4.30 21.90 -0.68
CA ASP A 10 -4.75 23.27 -0.44
C ASP A 10 -6.29 23.36 -0.51
N ILE A 11 -6.96 22.91 0.54
CA ILE A 11 -8.42 22.98 0.70
C ILE A 11 -8.79 23.37 2.14
N SER A 12 -10.04 23.78 2.37
CA SER A 12 -10.47 24.16 3.71
C SER A 12 -10.43 22.99 4.71
N ALA A 13 -10.07 23.31 5.96
CA ALA A 13 -9.90 22.37 7.06
C ALA A 13 -11.06 21.35 7.24
N PRO A 14 -12.36 21.74 7.23
CA PRO A 14 -13.43 20.77 7.49
C PRO A 14 -13.52 19.66 6.42
N TYR A 15 -13.23 19.99 5.15
CA TYR A 15 -13.19 18.99 4.09
C TYR A 15 -11.94 18.10 4.19
N MET A 16 -10.80 18.68 4.58
CA MET A 16 -9.57 17.93 4.82
C MET A 16 -9.75 16.89 5.93
N ASP A 17 -10.36 17.30 7.04
CA ASP A 17 -10.60 16.44 8.20
C ASP A 17 -11.57 15.30 7.85
N CYS A 18 -12.65 15.61 7.13
CA CYS A 18 -13.61 14.62 6.65
C CYS A 18 -12.93 13.56 5.76
N ILE A 19 -12.16 13.99 4.76
CA ILE A 19 -11.45 13.08 3.84
C ILE A 19 -10.42 12.24 4.58
N SER A 20 -9.63 12.86 5.46
CA SER A 20 -8.61 12.17 6.24
C SER A 20 -9.21 11.15 7.20
N SER A 21 -10.36 11.47 7.80
CA SER A 21 -11.10 10.56 8.68
C SER A 21 -11.54 9.30 7.92
N ILE A 22 -12.18 9.47 6.76
CA ILE A 22 -12.62 8.36 5.91
C ILE A 22 -11.42 7.53 5.43
N ALA A 23 -10.32 8.17 5.02
CA ALA A 23 -9.11 7.48 4.59
C ALA A 23 -8.49 6.63 5.70
N ARG A 24 -8.44 7.15 6.95
CA ARG A 24 -7.97 6.39 8.12
C ARG A 24 -8.88 5.20 8.42
N GLN A 25 -10.19 5.39 8.36
CA GLN A 25 -11.15 4.30 8.58
C GLN A 25 -10.96 3.19 7.54
N TYR A 26 -10.85 3.55 6.26
CA TYR A 26 -10.61 2.59 5.19
C TYR A 26 -9.32 1.76 5.40
N VAL A 27 -8.21 2.41 5.77
CA VAL A 27 -6.95 1.70 6.03
C VAL A 27 -7.06 0.80 7.28
N ALA A 28 -7.77 1.24 8.32
CA ALA A 28 -8.00 0.40 9.50
C ALA A 28 -8.83 -0.85 9.16
N GLU A 29 -9.86 -0.71 8.32
CA GLU A 29 -10.67 -1.83 7.82
C GLU A 29 -9.85 -2.77 6.93
N LEU A 30 -8.93 -2.24 6.13
CA LEU A 30 -8.00 -3.04 5.32
C LEU A 30 -7.12 -3.93 6.21
N PHE A 31 -6.47 -3.38 7.23
CA PHE A 31 -5.67 -4.17 8.17
C PHE A 31 -6.53 -5.16 8.99
N SER A 32 -7.77 -4.79 9.31
CA SER A 32 -8.73 -5.71 9.93
C SER A 32 -9.04 -6.89 9.02
N THR A 33 -9.23 -6.63 7.74
CA THR A 33 -9.46 -7.66 6.72
C THR A 33 -8.24 -8.55 6.56
N LEU A 34 -7.02 -7.99 6.51
CA LEU A 34 -5.80 -8.79 6.48
C LEU A 34 -5.73 -9.75 7.69
N ARG A 35 -6.04 -9.27 8.90
CA ARG A 35 -6.07 -10.12 10.10
C ARG A 35 -7.12 -11.23 10.03
N LYS A 36 -8.26 -11.01 9.36
CA LYS A 36 -9.26 -12.07 9.11
C LYS A 36 -8.71 -13.18 8.21
N TYR A 37 -7.79 -12.84 7.31
CA TYR A 37 -7.04 -13.79 6.47
C TYR A 37 -5.71 -14.20 7.12
N GLU A 38 -5.67 -14.27 8.45
CA GLU A 38 -4.56 -14.83 9.23
C GLU A 38 -3.22 -14.05 9.16
N TYR A 39 -3.24 -12.82 8.65
CA TYR A 39 -2.09 -11.94 8.75
C TYR A 39 -1.79 -11.60 10.23
N ASN A 40 -0.56 -11.90 10.66
CA ASN A 40 -0.07 -11.53 11.98
C ASN A 40 1.16 -10.61 11.85
N PRO A 41 1.09 -9.33 12.28
CA PRO A 41 2.20 -8.38 12.18
C PRO A 41 3.44 -8.76 13.01
N ASP A 42 3.30 -9.58 14.06
CA ASP A 42 4.43 -10.02 14.89
C ASP A 42 5.24 -11.13 14.20
N LEU A 43 4.59 -11.91 13.32
CA LEU A 43 5.17 -13.08 12.65
C LEU A 43 5.52 -12.80 11.18
N MET A 44 4.80 -11.91 10.51
CA MET A 44 4.86 -11.72 9.07
C MET A 44 5.37 -10.34 8.69
N HIS A 45 6.16 -10.27 7.61
CA HIS A 45 6.53 -9.00 6.96
C HIS A 45 5.59 -8.73 5.79
N LEU A 46 4.88 -7.61 5.83
CA LEU A 46 3.92 -7.23 4.80
C LEU A 46 4.60 -6.41 3.69
N TYR A 47 4.46 -6.86 2.45
CA TYR A 47 4.84 -6.08 1.27
C TYR A 47 3.60 -5.54 0.58
N VAL A 48 3.53 -4.22 0.45
CA VAL A 48 2.44 -3.52 -0.24
C VAL A 48 2.99 -2.98 -1.56
N VAL A 49 2.32 -3.30 -2.66
CA VAL A 49 2.66 -2.83 -4.01
C VAL A 49 1.48 -2.09 -4.64
N GLY A 50 1.76 -1.28 -5.66
CA GLY A 50 0.74 -0.62 -6.47
C GLY A 50 0.22 0.69 -5.86
N GLY A 51 -0.75 1.31 -6.56
CA GLY A 51 -1.20 2.68 -6.25
C GLY A 51 -1.84 2.85 -4.87
N GLY A 52 -2.43 1.80 -4.30
CA GLY A 52 -3.05 1.83 -2.98
C GLY A 52 -2.05 1.99 -1.81
N GLY A 53 -0.76 1.77 -2.05
CA GLY A 53 0.29 1.92 -1.04
C GLY A 53 0.38 3.33 -0.46
N CYS A 54 0.03 4.36 -1.24
CA CYS A 54 0.06 5.74 -0.76
C CYS A 54 -0.95 6.01 0.37
N LEU A 55 -2.13 5.39 0.33
CA LEU A 55 -3.14 5.52 1.40
C LEU A 55 -2.63 4.91 2.71
N ILE A 56 -2.05 3.71 2.62
CA ILE A 56 -1.48 3.04 3.78
C ILE A 56 -0.33 3.88 4.35
N ARG A 57 0.57 4.39 3.49
CA ARG A 57 1.66 5.27 3.93
C ARG A 57 1.17 6.49 4.71
N ASN A 58 0.16 7.18 4.18
CA ASN A 58 -0.23 8.50 4.68
C ASN A 58 -1.21 8.43 5.86
N PHE A 59 -2.08 7.42 5.89
CA PHE A 59 -3.21 7.34 6.84
C PHE A 59 -3.22 6.05 7.68
N GLY A 60 -2.32 5.11 7.41
CA GLY A 60 -2.24 3.85 8.15
C GLY A 60 -1.45 3.95 9.45
N THR A 61 -1.85 3.14 10.43
CA THR A 61 -1.08 2.89 11.66
C THR A 61 -0.56 1.46 11.62
N TYR A 62 0.76 1.30 11.52
CA TYR A 62 1.43 0.01 11.43
C TYR A 62 2.91 0.14 11.84
N ASP A 63 3.55 -0.99 12.14
CA ASP A 63 4.99 -1.03 12.38
C ASP A 63 5.77 -0.90 11.07
N LYS A 64 6.51 0.20 10.93
CA LYS A 64 7.32 0.50 9.74
C LYS A 64 8.48 -0.48 9.52
N LEU A 65 8.89 -1.22 10.55
CA LEU A 65 9.91 -2.26 10.42
C LEU A 65 9.36 -3.55 9.82
N ARG A 66 8.05 -3.77 9.92
CA ARG A 66 7.34 -4.98 9.47
C ARG A 66 6.56 -4.80 8.18
N VAL A 67 6.44 -3.56 7.68
CA VAL A 67 5.69 -3.24 6.47
C VAL A 67 6.57 -2.46 5.51
N THR A 68 6.76 -3.01 4.31
CA THR A 68 7.46 -2.34 3.21
C THR A 68 6.46 -1.94 2.13
N ILE A 69 6.39 -0.65 1.84
CA ILE A 69 5.57 -0.11 0.75
C ILE A 69 6.47 0.15 -0.45
N ILE A 70 6.19 -0.51 -1.56
CA ILE A 70 6.90 -0.37 -2.83
C ILE A 70 6.16 0.66 -3.68
N ASP A 71 6.78 1.83 -3.83
CA ASP A 71 6.23 2.97 -4.59
C ASP A 71 6.23 2.79 -6.11
N ASP A 72 6.96 1.79 -6.60
CA ASP A 72 6.98 1.47 -8.01
C ASP A 72 5.64 0.88 -8.44
N ILE A 73 4.79 1.70 -9.06
CA ILE A 73 3.48 1.30 -9.58
C ILE A 73 3.62 0.15 -10.59
N CYS A 74 4.76 0.06 -11.28
CA CYS A 74 5.06 -0.98 -12.24
C CYS A 74 5.74 -2.21 -11.62
N ALA A 75 5.88 -2.30 -10.28
CA ALA A 75 6.54 -3.43 -9.63
C ALA A 75 6.00 -4.79 -10.09
N THR A 76 4.68 -4.92 -10.20
CA THR A 76 4.03 -6.14 -10.68
C THR A 76 4.37 -6.43 -12.15
N ALA A 77 4.35 -5.42 -13.01
CA ALA A 77 4.67 -5.57 -14.43
C ALA A 77 6.15 -5.95 -14.65
N LYS A 78 7.07 -5.30 -13.93
CA LYS A 78 8.50 -5.65 -13.91
C LYS A 78 8.74 -7.07 -13.41
N GLY A 79 7.95 -7.51 -12.42
CA GLY A 79 7.96 -8.89 -11.95
C GLY A 79 7.61 -9.89 -13.07
N TYR A 80 6.54 -9.61 -13.83
CA TYR A 80 6.15 -10.45 -14.96
C TYR A 80 7.18 -10.45 -16.10
N GLU A 81 7.73 -9.28 -16.43
CA GLU A 81 8.81 -9.15 -17.42
C GLU A 81 10.03 -9.99 -17.04
N SER A 82 10.48 -9.88 -15.78
CA SER A 82 11.60 -10.67 -15.27
C SER A 82 11.32 -12.17 -15.32
N LEU A 83 10.11 -12.60 -14.92
CA LEU A 83 9.71 -14.00 -14.96
C LEU A 83 9.71 -14.56 -16.39
N ALA A 84 9.19 -13.78 -17.35
CA ALA A 84 9.19 -14.15 -18.76
C ALA A 84 10.62 -14.25 -19.31
N TYR A 85 11.47 -13.28 -19.01
CA TYR A 85 12.88 -13.27 -19.42
C TYR A 85 13.65 -14.49 -18.88
N MET A 86 13.49 -14.80 -17.59
CA MET A 86 14.11 -15.99 -16.97
C MET A 86 13.61 -17.29 -17.60
N SER A 87 12.33 -17.35 -17.96
CA SER A 87 11.73 -18.54 -18.60
C SER A 87 12.26 -18.75 -20.01
N LEU A 88 12.48 -17.68 -20.77
CA LEU A 88 13.12 -17.74 -22.09
C LEU A 88 14.59 -18.14 -21.98
N LYS A 89 15.34 -17.55 -21.05
CA LYS A 89 16.77 -17.84 -20.84
C LYS A 89 17.05 -19.28 -20.41
N ARG A 90 16.11 -19.95 -19.73
CA ARG A 90 16.25 -21.37 -19.36
C ARG A 90 15.94 -22.34 -20.49
N ARG A 91 15.32 -21.88 -21.58
CA ARG A 91 14.90 -22.70 -22.73
C ARG A 91 15.87 -22.60 -23.92
N GLY A 92 16.79 -21.64 -23.93
CA GLY A 92 17.90 -21.55 -24.89
C GLY A 92 19.19 -22.06 -24.27
#